data_AF-B9FK12-F1
#
_entry.id   AF-B9FK12-F1
#
_cell.length_a   1.000
_cell.length_b   1.000
_cell.length_c   1.000
_cell.angle_alpha   90.00
_cell.angle_beta   90.00
_cell.angle_gamma   90.00
#
_symmetry.space_group_name_H-M   'P 1'
#
loop_
_entity.id
_entity.type
_entity.pdbx_description
1 polymer ?
#
loop_
_entity_poly.entity_id
_entity_poly.type
_entity_poly.pdbx_seq_one_letter_code
_entity_poly.pdbx_strand_id
1 'polypeptide(L)'
;MGRIGASSAQTESTAAGENFKAHDLSRFSRLGLGWRSALHPRVAQLCSLASHSVLQLPPPCLRPTPPATSILGKRPRQPRHRSRPAPYTPPWAQRVVMKRLGVVDNENKVEEQDLLRYLELFKSPLAPSHVQALAALCSVAIPVCGAA
;
A
#
# COMPACT_ATOMS: atom_id res chain seq x y z
N MET A 1 23.73 56.15 16.06
CA MET A 1 24.80 55.35 16.71
C MET A 1 24.48 53.89 16.48
N GLY A 2 25.32 53.21 15.68
CA GLY A 2 25.02 51.92 15.07
C GLY A 2 25.03 50.75 16.06
N ARG A 3 24.01 49.90 15.99
CA ARG A 3 23.93 48.61 16.66
C ARG A 3 24.32 47.52 15.67
N ILE A 4 25.51 46.97 15.82
CA ILE A 4 25.96 45.78 15.09
C ILE A 4 26.50 44.83 16.14
N GLY A 5 25.62 44.03 16.73
CA GLY A 5 25.97 42.91 17.60
C GLY A 5 25.81 41.64 16.79
N ALA A 6 26.87 41.25 16.09
CA ALA A 6 26.94 40.02 15.33
C ALA A 6 27.54 38.90 16.20
N SER A 7 26.97 37.72 16.02
CA SER A 7 27.68 36.44 15.89
C SER A 7 28.50 35.93 17.08
N SER A 8 28.12 34.75 17.56
CA SER A 8 28.93 33.51 17.55
C SER A 8 28.29 32.54 18.54
N ALA A 9 27.81 31.39 18.06
CA ALA A 9 28.54 30.12 18.05
C ALA A 9 28.49 29.48 19.46
N GLN A 10 28.35 28.19 19.66
CA GLN A 10 28.34 27.02 18.80
C GLN A 10 28.00 25.86 19.76
N THR A 11 27.33 24.84 19.24
CA THR A 11 27.48 23.41 19.61
C THR A 11 27.76 23.03 21.06
N GLU A 12 26.82 22.29 21.66
CA GLU A 12 27.21 21.06 22.36
C GLU A 12 26.14 19.98 22.14
N SER A 13 26.44 19.10 21.18
CA SER A 13 25.78 17.83 20.96
C SER A 13 26.51 16.81 21.83
N THR A 14 25.91 16.40 22.94
CA THR A 14 26.42 15.28 23.74
C THR A 14 25.44 14.14 23.66
N ALA A 15 25.83 13.19 22.84
CA ALA A 15 25.29 11.85 22.70
C ALA A 15 25.29 11.10 24.03
N ALA A 16 24.37 10.15 24.16
CA ALA A 16 24.49 8.84 24.84
C ALA A 16 23.19 8.50 25.54
N GLY A 17 22.40 7.61 24.93
CA GLY A 17 21.20 7.09 25.58
C GLY A 17 20.49 5.99 24.80
N GLU A 18 21.15 5.29 23.88
CA GLU A 18 20.59 4.10 23.25
C GLU A 18 20.71 2.91 24.21
N ASN A 19 19.78 2.82 25.16
CA ASN A 19 19.54 1.61 25.93
C ASN A 19 18.30 0.91 25.33
N PHE A 20 18.37 0.55 24.04
CA PHE A 20 17.37 -0.34 23.45
C PHE A 20 17.65 -1.77 23.92
N LYS A 21 17.20 -2.02 25.16
CA LYS A 21 17.22 -3.31 25.81
C LYS A 21 16.44 -4.29 24.95
N ALA A 22 17.17 -5.14 24.24
CA ALA A 22 16.65 -6.29 23.52
C ALA A 22 16.02 -7.27 24.53
N HIS A 23 14.79 -6.98 24.96
CA HIS A 23 13.94 -7.96 25.64
C HIS A 23 13.43 -8.95 24.61
N ASP A 24 14.29 -9.92 24.31
CA ASP A 24 13.98 -11.34 24.38
C ASP A 24 12.52 -11.73 24.03
N LEU A 25 12.23 -11.78 22.73
CA LEU A 25 11.01 -12.39 22.18
C LEU A 25 11.02 -13.94 22.28
N SER A 26 11.99 -14.55 22.98
CA SER A 26 12.11 -16.00 23.09
C SER A 26 11.15 -16.64 24.11
N ARG A 27 10.23 -15.85 24.70
CA ARG A 27 9.16 -16.37 25.57
C ARG A 27 7.88 -16.81 24.86
N PHE A 28 7.75 -16.62 23.54
CA PHE A 28 6.48 -16.90 22.86
C PHE A 28 6.30 -18.35 22.34
N SER A 29 7.24 -19.26 22.59
CA SER A 29 7.16 -20.64 22.03
C SER A 29 6.99 -21.77 23.04
N ARG A 30 6.64 -21.51 24.32
CA ARG A 30 6.47 -22.58 25.32
C ARG A 30 5.12 -22.61 26.05
N LEU A 31 4.04 -22.18 25.40
CA LEU A 31 2.69 -22.54 25.80
C LEU A 31 1.92 -23.08 24.57
N GLY A 32 2.47 -24.13 23.98
CA GLY A 32 1.64 -25.08 23.24
C GLY A 32 0.85 -25.87 24.27
N LEU A 33 -0.46 -25.59 24.42
CA LEU A 33 -1.53 -26.46 24.92
C LEU A 33 -2.77 -25.58 25.19
N GLY A 34 -3.87 -25.80 24.46
CA GLY A 34 -5.19 -25.72 25.11
C GLY A 34 -6.24 -24.71 24.64
N TRP A 35 -6.14 -24.05 23.48
CA TRP A 35 -7.27 -23.26 22.94
C TRP A 35 -8.15 -24.02 21.94
N ARG A 36 -7.78 -25.26 21.62
CA ARG A 36 -8.70 -26.24 21.01
C ARG A 36 -9.55 -26.86 22.12
N SER A 37 -10.67 -26.23 22.49
CA SER A 37 -11.92 -26.87 22.96
C SER A 37 -12.81 -25.88 23.73
N ALA A 38 -13.42 -24.92 23.04
CA ALA A 38 -14.63 -24.25 23.54
C ALA A 38 -15.46 -23.56 22.43
N LEU A 39 -15.19 -23.85 21.15
CA LEU A 39 -16.04 -23.38 20.06
C LEU A 39 -17.26 -24.30 19.95
N HIS A 40 -18.23 -23.95 20.78
CA HIS A 40 -19.64 -24.30 20.80
C HIS A 40 -20.16 -25.04 19.54
N PRO A 41 -20.75 -26.25 19.67
CA PRO A 41 -21.21 -27.06 18.54
C PRO A 41 -22.42 -26.49 17.77
N ARG A 42 -22.88 -25.26 18.06
CA ARG A 42 -24.03 -24.65 17.36
C ARG A 42 -23.72 -23.99 16.03
N VAL A 43 -22.46 -23.83 15.64
CA VAL A 43 -22.12 -23.19 14.34
C VAL A 43 -22.03 -24.22 13.20
N ALA A 44 -21.89 -25.51 13.50
CA ALA A 44 -21.83 -26.57 12.48
C ALA A 44 -23.19 -26.78 11.77
N GLN A 45 -24.31 -26.32 12.34
CA GLN A 45 -25.64 -26.61 11.79
C GLN A 45 -26.12 -25.62 10.70
N LEU A 46 -25.37 -24.55 10.40
CA LEU A 46 -25.79 -23.57 9.39
C LEU A 46 -25.11 -23.73 8.01
N CYS A 47 -24.16 -24.66 7.85
CA CYS A 47 -23.56 -24.90 6.52
C CYS A 47 -24.36 -25.84 5.61
N SER A 48 -25.46 -26.45 6.06
CA SER A 48 -26.16 -27.47 5.26
C SER A 48 -27.33 -26.96 4.38
N LEU A 49 -27.60 -25.65 4.31
CA LEU A 49 -28.76 -25.14 3.54
C LEU A 49 -28.44 -24.08 2.47
N ALA A 50 -27.17 -23.89 2.10
CA ALA A 50 -26.78 -22.96 1.02
C ALA A 50 -26.55 -23.64 -0.36
N SER A 51 -27.04 -24.88 -0.56
CA SER A 51 -26.83 -25.65 -1.79
C SER A 51 -27.95 -25.51 -2.83
N HIS A 52 -28.71 -24.41 -2.89
CA HIS A 52 -29.73 -24.25 -3.94
C HIS A 52 -29.90 -22.79 -4.36
N SER A 53 -28.90 -22.24 -5.06
CA SER A 53 -29.14 -21.09 -5.94
C SER A 53 -28.18 -21.20 -7.12
N VAL A 54 -28.52 -22.14 -8.00
CA VAL A 54 -28.17 -22.06 -9.42
C VAL A 54 -28.88 -20.81 -9.95
N LEU A 55 -28.27 -19.64 -9.74
CA LEU A 55 -28.61 -18.45 -10.50
C LEU A 55 -28.08 -18.71 -11.89
N GLN A 56 -28.98 -19.29 -12.68
CA GLN A 56 -28.96 -19.43 -14.11
C GLN A 56 -28.62 -18.06 -14.71
N LEU A 57 -27.32 -17.80 -14.93
CA LEU A 57 -26.86 -16.61 -15.62
C LEU A 57 -27.50 -16.63 -17.02
N PRO A 58 -28.23 -15.58 -17.42
CA PRO A 58 -28.77 -15.49 -18.77
C PRO A 58 -27.61 -15.48 -19.79
N PRO A 59 -27.78 -16.15 -20.94
CA PRO A 59 -26.72 -16.31 -21.92
C PRO A 59 -26.21 -14.94 -22.39
N PRO A 60 -24.89 -14.79 -22.61
CA PRO A 60 -24.29 -13.55 -23.08
C PRO A 60 -24.91 -13.19 -24.43
N CYS A 61 -25.71 -12.13 -24.45
CA CYS A 61 -26.22 -11.51 -25.66
C CYS A 61 -25.02 -11.13 -26.54
N LEU A 62 -24.81 -11.91 -27.60
CA LEU A 62 -23.85 -11.66 -28.67
C LEU A 62 -24.10 -10.25 -29.21
N ARG A 63 -23.28 -9.29 -28.77
CA ARG A 63 -23.33 -7.91 -29.27
C ARG A 63 -22.95 -7.92 -30.75
N PRO A 64 -23.79 -7.36 -31.65
CA PRO A 64 -23.45 -7.19 -33.05
C PRO A 64 -22.17 -6.36 -33.19
N THR A 65 -21.16 -6.94 -33.80
CA THR A 65 -19.90 -6.30 -34.16
C THR A 65 -20.19 -5.16 -35.15
N PRO A 66 -19.86 -3.90 -34.86
CA PRO A 66 -20.03 -2.82 -35.82
C PRO A 66 -19.09 -3.01 -37.04
N PRO A 67 -19.56 -2.68 -38.25
CA PRO A 67 -18.85 -2.93 -39.49
C PRO A 67 -17.52 -2.17 -39.58
N ALA A 68 -16.51 -2.88 -40.04
CA ALA A 68 -15.16 -2.40 -40.28
C ALA A 68 -15.11 -1.36 -41.41
N THR A 69 -15.36 -0.09 -41.09
CA THR A 69 -15.01 1.01 -41.98
C THR A 69 -13.50 1.21 -41.95
N SER A 70 -12.90 0.56 -42.92
CA SER A 70 -11.48 0.41 -43.09
C SER A 70 -10.93 1.61 -43.88
N ILE A 71 -9.70 2.01 -43.51
CA ILE A 71 -8.65 2.60 -44.36
C ILE A 71 -8.96 3.93 -45.06
N LEU A 72 -8.55 5.07 -44.46
CA LEU A 72 -7.97 6.15 -45.27
C LEU A 72 -7.08 7.11 -44.49
N GLY A 73 -5.78 7.14 -44.84
CA GLY A 73 -4.96 8.34 -44.70
C GLY A 73 -4.08 8.48 -43.46
N LYS A 74 -3.21 7.51 -43.16
CA LYS A 74 -2.10 7.74 -42.22
C LYS A 74 -0.99 8.56 -42.90
N ARG A 75 -1.07 9.90 -42.83
CA ARG A 75 0.05 10.79 -43.16
C ARG A 75 1.25 10.45 -42.24
N PRO A 76 2.47 10.23 -42.78
CA PRO A 76 3.67 10.02 -41.97
C PRO A 76 3.88 11.22 -41.05
N ARG A 77 3.61 11.05 -39.75
CA ARG A 77 3.86 12.08 -38.76
C ARG A 77 5.37 12.15 -38.56
N GLN A 78 5.96 13.22 -39.09
CA GLN A 78 7.33 13.68 -38.84
C GLN A 78 7.72 13.41 -37.37
N PRO A 79 8.93 12.89 -37.10
CA PRO A 79 9.42 12.61 -35.74
C PRO A 79 9.43 13.89 -34.93
N ARG A 80 8.36 14.12 -34.15
CA ARG A 80 8.27 15.30 -33.31
C ARG A 80 9.37 15.19 -32.27
N HIS A 81 10.24 16.19 -32.30
CA HIS A 81 11.24 16.53 -31.31
C HIS A 81 10.97 15.85 -29.97
N ARG A 82 11.93 15.05 -29.50
CA ARG A 82 11.95 14.45 -28.17
C ARG A 82 11.64 15.55 -27.17
N SER A 83 10.37 15.68 -26.79
CA SER A 83 9.93 16.57 -25.74
C SER A 83 10.67 16.15 -24.50
N ARG A 84 11.56 17.02 -24.03
CA ARG A 84 12.30 16.82 -22.79
C ARG A 84 11.28 16.43 -21.72
N PRO A 85 11.46 15.29 -21.01
CA PRO A 85 10.52 14.88 -19.98
C PRO A 85 10.35 16.04 -19.00
N ALA A 86 9.11 16.45 -18.77
CA ALA A 86 8.84 17.46 -17.76
C ALA A 86 9.30 16.96 -16.39
N PRO A 87 9.72 17.85 -15.47
CA PRO A 87 9.98 17.48 -14.09
C PRO A 87 8.80 16.68 -13.53
N TYR A 88 9.07 15.48 -13.03
CA TYR A 88 8.02 14.64 -12.48
C TYR A 88 7.47 15.30 -11.21
N THR A 89 6.17 15.60 -11.23
CA THR A 89 5.46 16.07 -10.06
C THR A 89 4.42 15.03 -9.70
N PRO A 90 4.47 14.44 -8.49
CA PRO A 90 3.50 13.43 -8.10
C PRO A 90 2.10 14.03 -8.05
N PRO A 91 1.04 13.29 -8.45
CA PRO A 91 -0.33 13.76 -8.38
C PRO A 91 -0.74 14.07 -6.93
N TRP A 92 -1.70 14.98 -6.74
CA TRP A 92 -2.13 15.44 -5.41
C TRP A 92 -2.48 14.30 -4.45
N ALA A 93 -3.22 13.29 -4.93
CA ALA A 93 -3.58 12.11 -4.13
C ALA A 93 -2.34 11.38 -3.57
N GLN A 94 -1.28 11.27 -4.37
CA GLN A 94 -0.02 10.66 -3.91
C GLN A 94 0.68 11.53 -2.86
N ARG A 95 0.68 12.86 -3.01
CA ARG A 95 1.28 13.78 -2.02
C ARG A 95 0.58 13.72 -0.67
N VAL A 96 -0.75 13.60 -0.66
CA VAL A 96 -1.53 13.39 0.56
C VAL A 96 -1.16 12.07 1.24
N VAL A 97 -1.01 10.98 0.47
CA VAL A 97 -0.58 9.69 1.01
C VAL A 97 0.82 9.79 1.60
N MET A 98 1.77 10.41 0.88
CA MET A 98 3.14 10.62 1.36
C MET A 98 3.16 11.39 2.70
N LYS A 99 2.32 12.42 2.86
CA LYS A 99 2.21 13.15 4.13
C LYS A 99 1.61 12.30 5.24
N ARG A 100 0.56 11.52 4.96
CA ARG A 100 -0.07 10.64 5.94
C ARG A 100 0.87 9.53 6.42
N LEU A 101 1.80 9.09 5.56
CA LEU A 101 2.85 8.14 5.91
C LEU A 101 4.04 8.79 6.63
N GLY A 102 4.04 10.12 6.82
CA GLY A 102 5.15 10.85 7.45
C GLY A 102 6.41 10.91 6.58
N VAL A 103 6.28 10.73 5.26
CA VAL A 103 7.42 10.88 4.33
C VAL A 103 7.70 12.35 4.05
N VAL A 104 6.66 13.19 4.01
CA VAL A 104 6.77 14.64 3.81
C VAL A 104 5.94 15.40 4.84
N ASP A 105 6.43 16.54 5.30
CA ASP A 105 5.67 17.41 6.22
C ASP A 105 4.61 18.25 5.50
N ASN A 106 4.92 18.65 4.25
CA ASN A 106 4.09 19.57 3.47
C ASN A 106 3.83 19.04 2.06
N GLU A 107 2.55 18.90 1.71
CA GLU A 107 2.09 18.37 0.40
C GLU A 107 2.53 19.23 -0.80
N ASN A 108 2.92 20.48 -0.57
CA ASN A 108 3.36 21.41 -1.60
C ASN A 108 4.89 21.42 -1.79
N LYS A 109 5.65 20.76 -0.91
CA LYS A 109 7.11 20.67 -0.95
C LYS A 109 7.51 19.21 -0.95
N VAL A 110 7.47 18.59 -2.13
CA VAL A 110 7.91 17.21 -2.31
C VAL A 110 9.21 17.23 -3.07
N GLU A 111 10.29 16.83 -2.40
CA GLU A 111 11.61 16.74 -3.01
C GLU A 111 11.83 15.36 -3.63
N GLU A 112 12.83 15.26 -4.50
CA GLU A 112 13.20 13.99 -5.14
C GLU A 112 13.60 12.91 -4.11
N GLN A 113 14.24 13.32 -3.01
CA GLN A 113 14.62 12.40 -1.93
C GLN A 113 13.40 11.80 -1.21
N ASP A 114 12.32 12.57 -1.07
CA ASP A 114 11.08 12.10 -0.45
C ASP A 114 10.37 11.09 -1.34
N LEU A 115 10.40 11.31 -2.65
CA LEU A 115 9.90 10.35 -3.64
C LEU A 115 10.66 9.04 -3.56
N LEU A 116 11.99 9.09 -3.47
CA LEU A 116 12.80 7.89 -3.31
C LEU A 116 12.43 7.17 -2.02
N ARG A 117 12.39 7.86 -0.87
CA ARG A 117 11.99 7.29 0.42
C ARG A 117 10.60 6.66 0.39
N TYR A 118 9.63 7.31 -0.27
CA TYR A 118 8.29 6.76 -0.45
C TYR A 118 8.31 5.45 -1.25
N LEU A 119 9.09 5.37 -2.33
CA LEU A 119 9.24 4.15 -3.13
C LEU A 119 9.94 3.03 -2.35
N GLU A 120 10.86 3.37 -1.44
CA GLU A 120 11.53 2.38 -0.59
C GLU A 120 10.56 1.60 0.30
N LEU A 121 9.45 2.23 0.73
CA LEU A 121 8.41 1.58 1.53
C LEU A 121 7.75 0.40 0.81
N PHE A 122 7.81 0.34 -0.52
CA PHE A 122 7.19 -0.69 -1.35
C PHE A 122 8.20 -1.64 -2.00
N LYS A 123 9.50 -1.56 -1.64
CA LYS A 123 10.54 -2.47 -2.18
C LYS A 123 10.29 -3.93 -1.82
N SER A 124 9.61 -4.18 -0.71
CA SER A 124 9.19 -5.52 -0.28
C SER A 124 7.67 -5.57 -0.17
N PRO A 125 7.03 -6.67 -0.61
CA PRO A 125 5.61 -6.87 -0.33
C PRO A 125 5.38 -6.90 1.18
N LEU A 126 4.22 -6.42 1.60
CA LEU A 126 3.84 -6.47 3.01
C LEU A 126 3.74 -7.94 3.46
N ALA A 127 4.29 -8.25 4.63
CA ALA A 127 4.26 -9.62 5.17
C ALA A 127 2.82 -10.14 5.27
N PRO A 128 2.56 -11.43 4.97
CA PRO A 128 1.21 -11.99 5.00
C PRO A 128 0.48 -11.79 6.34
N SER A 129 1.23 -11.84 7.45
CA SER A 129 0.72 -11.58 8.80
C SER A 129 0.17 -10.15 8.96
N HIS A 130 0.87 -9.15 8.43
CA HIS A 130 0.41 -7.75 8.47
C HIS A 130 -0.83 -7.55 7.59
N VAL A 131 -0.86 -8.18 6.41
CA VAL A 131 -2.03 -8.15 5.52
C VAL A 131 -3.25 -8.76 6.21
N GLN A 132 -3.08 -9.91 6.88
CA GLN A 132 -4.14 -10.55 7.66
C GLN A 132 -4.62 -9.70 8.83
N ALA A 133 -3.71 -9.03 9.55
CA ALA A 133 -4.06 -8.12 10.64
C ALA A 133 -4.85 -6.91 10.15
N LEU A 134 -4.42 -6.27 9.05
CA LEU A 134 -5.14 -5.15 8.44
C LEU A 134 -6.53 -5.56 7.97
N ALA A 135 -6.66 -6.74 7.36
CA ALA A 135 -7.95 -7.27 6.95
C ALA A 135 -8.88 -7.55 8.13
N ALA A 136 -8.36 -8.09 9.24
CA ALA A 136 -9.13 -8.27 10.46
C ALA A 136 -9.62 -6.94 11.04
N LEU A 137 -8.78 -5.89 11.02
CA LEU A 137 -9.17 -4.54 11.46
C LEU A 137 -10.20 -3.89 10.53
N CYS A 138 -10.13 -4.15 9.23
CA CYS A 138 -11.06 -3.63 8.24
C CYS A 138 -12.32 -4.49 8.05
N SER A 139 -12.45 -5.62 8.76
CA SER A 139 -13.51 -6.62 8.53
C SER A 139 -13.61 -7.10 7.07
N VAL A 140 -12.47 -7.19 6.37
CA VAL A 140 -12.38 -7.67 4.98
C VAL A 140 -11.89 -9.10 4.99
N ALA A 141 -12.62 -10.02 4.36
CA ALA A 141 -12.12 -11.39 4.17
C ALA A 141 -11.08 -11.40 3.03
N ILE A 142 -9.83 -11.75 3.36
CA ILE A 142 -8.82 -12.02 2.33
C ILE A 142 -9.00 -13.47 1.88
N PRO A 143 -9.14 -13.75 0.57
CA PRO A 143 -9.04 -15.11 0.07
C PRO A 143 -7.63 -15.60 0.39
N VAL A 144 -7.52 -16.50 1.36
CA VAL A 144 -6.26 -17.19 1.62
C VAL A 144 -6.02 -18.02 0.38
N CYS A 145 -5.03 -17.64 -0.45
CA CYS A 145 -4.58 -18.44 -1.58
C CYS A 145 -3.85 -19.66 -1.03
N GLY A 146 -4.62 -20.59 -0.44
CA GLY A 146 -4.15 -21.89 -0.01
C GLY A 146 -4.08 -22.77 -1.25
N ALA A 147 -2.87 -23.23 -1.54
CA ALA A 147 -2.56 -24.22 -2.55
C ALA A 147 -3.62 -25.33 -2.61
N ALA A 148 -4.27 -25.46 -3.76
CA ALA A 148 -4.81 -26.74 -4.20
C ALA A 148 -3.68 -27.57 -4.79
#